data_AF-A0A3D1TTB9-F1
#
_entry.id   AF-A0A3D1TTB9-F1
#
_cell.length_a   1.000
_cell.length_b   1.000
_cell.length_c   1.000
_cell.angle_alpha   90.00
_cell.angle_beta   90.00
_cell.angle_gamma   90.00
#
_symmetry.space_group_name_H-M   'P 1'
#
loop_
_entity.id
_entity.type
_entity.pdbx_description
1 polymer ?
#
loop_
_entity_poly.entity_id
_entity_poly.type
_entity_poly.pdbx_seq_one_letter_code
_entity_poly.pdbx_strand_id
1 'polypeptide(L)'
;MVAITREQVEDYRFLRLYSIDMEMAKQACDLLETQSDLAVQYALLRDLVVTYARPFSTNRGRTHKRHKLREEIVPAEMNPLHSELMTLRDQSFAHTDHDFRKPQIARWPRKGGGATYGMGFANPPYQSLLARLAEIRQLTVVVEAAINARARAFELEFNQLYPEEAAEQPPEEFKPPGV
;
A
#
# COMPACT_ATOMS: atom_id res chain seq x y z
N MET A 1 21.43 -29.16 -5.73
CA MET A 1 20.56 -28.04 -6.15
C MET A 1 19.52 -27.84 -5.08
N VAL A 2 19.32 -26.62 -4.60
CA VAL A 2 18.32 -26.31 -3.57
C VAL A 2 16.98 -26.13 -4.26
N ALA A 3 15.97 -26.90 -3.87
CA ALA A 3 14.63 -26.78 -4.42
C ALA A 3 13.96 -25.49 -3.93
N ILE A 4 13.13 -24.87 -4.78
CA ILE A 4 12.35 -23.70 -4.38
C ILE A 4 11.34 -24.10 -3.31
N THR A 5 11.31 -23.35 -2.20
CA THR A 5 10.44 -23.63 -1.06
C THR A 5 9.02 -23.09 -1.24
N ARG A 6 8.07 -23.59 -0.45
CA ARG A 6 6.69 -23.05 -0.41
C ARG A 6 6.65 -21.58 0.01
N GLU A 7 7.55 -21.16 0.88
CA GLU A 7 7.70 -19.76 1.31
C GLU A 7 8.14 -18.89 0.13
N GLN A 8 9.16 -19.31 -0.63
CA GLN A 8 9.62 -18.56 -1.80
C GLN A 8 8.54 -18.42 -2.88
N VAL A 9 7.73 -19.47 -3.12
CA VAL A 9 6.56 -19.40 -4.02
C VAL A 9 5.51 -18.41 -3.51
N GLU A 10 5.27 -18.38 -2.20
CA GLU A 10 4.32 -17.45 -1.60
C GLU A 10 4.84 -16.00 -1.63
N ASP A 11 6.12 -15.77 -1.36
CA ASP A 11 6.78 -14.47 -1.52
C ASP A 11 6.62 -13.95 -2.96
N TYR A 12 6.82 -14.81 -3.95
CA TYR A 12 6.58 -14.46 -5.36
C TYR A 12 5.11 -14.06 -5.62
N ARG A 13 4.13 -14.81 -5.09
CA ARG A 13 2.72 -14.44 -5.20
C ARG A 13 2.43 -13.08 -4.57
N PHE A 14 3.03 -12.78 -3.42
CA PHE A 14 2.93 -11.46 -2.82
C PHE A 14 3.53 -10.37 -3.71
N LEU A 15 4.71 -10.60 -4.32
CA LEU A 15 5.30 -9.64 -5.26
C LEU A 15 4.34 -9.34 -6.43
N ARG A 16 3.67 -10.36 -6.98
CA ARG A 16 2.67 -10.17 -8.04
C ARG A 16 1.46 -9.37 -7.58
N LEU A 17 0.94 -9.65 -6.38
CA LEU A 17 -0.16 -8.88 -5.79
C LEU A 17 0.25 -7.42 -5.54
N TYR A 18 1.46 -7.19 -5.02
CA TYR A 18 1.97 -5.85 -4.76
C TYR A 18 2.18 -5.04 -6.05
N SER A 19 2.56 -5.70 -7.16
CA SER A 19 2.58 -5.03 -8.46
C SER A 19 1.20 -4.55 -8.90
N ILE A 20 0.14 -5.32 -8.62
CA ILE A 20 -1.25 -4.91 -8.92
C ILE A 20 -1.64 -3.70 -8.06
N ASP A 21 -1.32 -3.71 -6.76
CA ASP A 21 -1.58 -2.56 -5.89
C ASP A 21 -0.86 -1.30 -6.40
N MET A 22 0.39 -1.42 -6.84
CA MET A 22 1.12 -0.26 -7.40
C MET A 22 0.52 0.25 -8.71
N GLU A 23 0.05 -0.66 -9.59
CA GLU A 23 -0.67 -0.28 -10.81
C GLU A 23 -1.96 0.49 -10.48
N MET A 24 -2.74 -0.01 -9.52
CA MET A 24 -3.95 0.69 -9.04
C MET A 24 -3.62 2.07 -8.45
N ALA A 25 -2.52 2.20 -7.69
CA ALA A 25 -2.06 3.48 -7.16
C ALA A 25 -1.70 4.46 -8.29
N LYS A 26 -1.00 4.03 -9.35
CA LYS A 26 -0.72 4.89 -10.51
C LYS A 26 -2.01 5.35 -11.21
N GLN A 27 -2.97 4.45 -11.40
CA GLN A 27 -4.28 4.79 -11.98
C GLN A 27 -5.04 5.81 -11.12
N ALA A 28 -4.95 5.69 -9.79
CA ALA A 28 -5.51 6.70 -8.89
C ALA A 28 -4.84 8.07 -9.07
N CYS A 29 -3.52 8.12 -9.32
CA CYS A 29 -2.84 9.36 -9.70
C CYS A 29 -3.36 9.93 -11.03
N ASP A 30 -3.56 9.11 -12.06
CA ASP A 30 -4.13 9.55 -13.36
C ASP A 30 -5.54 10.14 -13.18
N LEU A 31 -6.37 9.50 -12.37
CA LEU A 31 -7.71 10.00 -12.08
C LEU A 31 -7.67 11.32 -11.30
N LEU A 32 -6.77 11.44 -10.32
CA LEU A 32 -6.61 12.67 -9.53
C LEU A 32 -6.22 13.88 -10.38
N GLU A 33 -5.40 13.70 -11.41
CA GLU A 33 -4.98 14.78 -12.32
C GLU A 33 -6.13 15.30 -13.18
N THR A 34 -7.13 14.46 -13.48
CA THR A 34 -8.26 14.82 -14.36
C THR A 34 -9.51 15.26 -13.61
N GLN A 35 -9.60 14.99 -12.30
CA GLN A 35 -10.75 15.38 -11.49
C GLN A 35 -10.67 16.83 -11.02
N SER A 36 -11.80 17.54 -11.09
CA SER A 36 -11.93 18.93 -10.59
C SER A 36 -12.71 19.03 -9.27
N ASP A 37 -13.51 18.03 -8.92
CA ASP A 37 -14.28 18.02 -7.67
C ASP A 37 -13.37 17.64 -6.49
N LEU A 38 -13.19 18.56 -5.54
CA LEU A 38 -12.35 18.36 -4.35
C LEU A 38 -12.81 17.18 -3.48
N ALA A 39 -14.12 16.92 -3.39
CA ALA A 39 -14.63 15.81 -2.58
C ALA A 39 -14.23 14.47 -3.20
N VAL A 40 -14.30 14.38 -4.53
CA VAL A 40 -13.83 13.22 -5.30
C VAL A 40 -12.32 13.09 -5.19
N GLN A 41 -11.57 14.18 -5.35
CA GLN A 41 -10.11 14.18 -5.18
C GLN A 41 -9.70 13.68 -3.80
N TYR A 42 -10.35 14.12 -2.71
CA TYR A 42 -10.01 13.65 -1.36
C TYR A 42 -10.41 12.19 -1.14
N ALA A 43 -11.44 11.69 -1.80
CA ALA A 43 -11.76 10.26 -1.78
C ALA A 43 -10.69 9.44 -2.50
N LEU A 44 -10.33 9.83 -3.73
CA LEU A 44 -9.29 9.18 -4.52
C LEU A 44 -7.91 9.25 -3.85
N LEU A 45 -7.57 10.37 -3.22
CA LEU A 45 -6.30 10.53 -2.51
C LEU A 45 -6.21 9.60 -1.30
N ARG A 46 -7.31 9.39 -0.56
CA ARG A 46 -7.33 8.38 0.52
C ARG A 46 -7.12 6.99 -0.03
N ASP A 47 -7.81 6.65 -1.11
CA ASP A 47 -7.65 5.35 -1.75
C ASP A 47 -6.23 5.13 -2.27
N LEU A 48 -5.64 6.14 -2.94
CA LEU A 48 -4.25 6.15 -3.37
C LEU A 48 -3.29 5.84 -2.22
N VAL A 49 -3.39 6.57 -1.10
CA VAL A 49 -2.49 6.38 0.04
C VAL A 49 -2.67 5.01 0.68
N VAL A 50 -3.92 4.54 0.83
CA VAL A 50 -4.19 3.20 1.38
C VAL A 50 -3.65 2.12 0.44
N THR A 51 -3.92 2.21 -0.86
CA THR A 51 -3.51 1.24 -1.87
C THR A 51 -1.99 1.19 -2.00
N TYR A 52 -1.30 2.33 -2.03
CA TYR A 52 0.16 2.39 -1.98
C TYR A 52 0.74 1.74 -0.71
N ALA A 53 0.11 1.94 0.45
CA ALA A 53 0.60 1.41 1.73
C ALA A 53 0.36 -0.10 1.93
N ARG A 54 -0.57 -0.73 1.19
CA ARG A 54 -0.95 -2.14 1.36
C ARG A 54 0.25 -3.11 1.36
N PRO A 55 1.20 -3.04 0.41
CA PRO A 55 2.36 -3.93 0.38
C PRO A 55 3.22 -3.83 1.64
N PHE A 56 3.33 -2.64 2.22
CA PHE A 56 4.16 -2.37 3.40
C PHE A 56 3.45 -2.63 4.73
N SER A 57 2.13 -2.83 4.67
CA SER A 57 1.31 -3.22 5.82
C SER A 57 1.34 -4.74 6.06
N THR A 58 0.88 -5.19 7.23
CA THR A 58 0.87 -6.62 7.55
C THR A 58 -0.21 -7.36 6.75
N ASN A 59 0.23 -8.24 5.85
CA ASN A 59 -0.58 -9.16 5.07
C ASN A 59 -0.52 -10.58 5.66
N ARG A 60 -1.49 -11.43 5.29
CA ARG A 60 -1.54 -12.85 5.73
C ARG A 60 -1.49 -13.77 4.51
N GLY A 61 -0.55 -14.70 4.53
CA GLY A 61 -0.44 -15.79 3.56
C GLY A 61 -0.87 -17.12 4.17
N ARG A 62 -0.79 -18.19 3.37
CA ARG A 62 -0.94 -19.59 3.79
C ARG A 62 0.25 -20.05 4.62
N THR A 63 1.47 -19.64 4.25
CA THR A 63 2.72 -20.02 4.94
C THR A 63 3.19 -18.89 5.86
N HIS A 64 3.18 -17.64 5.37
CA HIS A 64 3.53 -16.46 6.15
C HIS A 64 2.34 -15.97 6.99
N LYS A 65 2.38 -16.15 8.32
CA LYS A 65 1.37 -15.60 9.24
C LYS A 65 1.30 -14.06 9.20
N ARG A 66 2.44 -13.43 8.90
CA ARG A 66 2.61 -11.99 8.72
C ARG A 66 3.64 -11.77 7.62
N HIS A 67 3.22 -11.17 6.51
CA HIS A 67 4.07 -10.81 5.39
C HIS A 67 3.95 -9.32 5.11
N LYS A 68 5.05 -8.65 4.84
CA LYS A 68 5.06 -7.26 4.36
C LYS A 68 6.27 -7.05 3.48
N LEU A 69 6.11 -6.20 2.48
CA LEU A 69 7.22 -5.68 1.70
C LEU A 69 8.15 -4.89 2.62
N ARG A 70 9.43 -5.19 2.56
CA ARG A 70 10.43 -4.51 3.39
C ARG A 70 10.78 -3.14 2.82
N GLU A 71 11.10 -2.21 3.71
CA GLU A 71 11.34 -0.80 3.37
C GLU A 71 12.61 -0.59 2.53
N GLU A 72 13.54 -1.55 2.50
CA GLU A 72 14.76 -1.44 1.69
C GLU A 72 14.49 -1.41 0.17
N ILE A 73 13.25 -1.67 -0.25
CA ILE A 73 12.83 -1.50 -1.64
C ILE A 73 12.58 -0.03 -2.01
N VAL A 74 12.38 0.83 -1.00
CA VAL A 74 12.13 2.26 -1.19
C VAL A 74 13.48 2.98 -1.24
N PRO A 75 13.74 3.83 -2.25
CA PRO A 75 14.95 4.64 -2.29
C PRO A 75 15.08 5.53 -1.06
N ALA A 76 16.30 5.67 -0.54
CA ALA A 76 16.57 6.40 0.70
C ALA A 76 16.09 7.87 0.62
N GLU A 77 16.25 8.49 -0.53
CA GLU A 77 15.82 9.86 -0.83
C GLU A 77 14.30 10.04 -0.83
N MET A 78 13.53 8.97 -1.06
CA MET A 78 12.07 9.01 -1.03
C MET A 78 11.46 8.46 0.27
N ASN A 79 12.31 7.96 1.19
CA ASN A 79 11.86 7.42 2.46
C ASN A 79 11.02 8.41 3.30
N PRO A 80 11.33 9.73 3.35
CA PRO A 80 10.49 10.68 4.08
C PRO A 80 9.04 10.71 3.57
N LEU A 81 8.84 10.73 2.25
CA LEU A 81 7.50 10.68 1.66
C LEU A 81 6.83 9.33 1.92
N HIS A 82 7.55 8.21 1.76
CA HIS A 82 7.02 6.89 2.09
C HIS A 82 6.52 6.83 3.55
N SER A 83 7.33 7.28 4.50
CA SER A 83 7.01 7.32 5.92
C SER A 83 5.79 8.20 6.23
N GLU A 84 5.66 9.34 5.55
CA GLU A 84 4.48 10.21 5.66
C GLU A 84 3.21 9.50 5.17
N LEU A 85 3.25 8.83 4.01
CA LEU A 85 2.11 8.08 3.48
C LEU A 85 1.71 6.92 4.39
N MET A 86 2.69 6.19 4.93
CA MET A 86 2.45 5.13 5.91
C MET A 86 1.79 5.68 7.19
N THR A 87 2.30 6.80 7.71
CA THR A 87 1.75 7.47 8.90
C THR A 87 0.31 7.93 8.65
N LEU A 88 0.03 8.53 7.50
CA LEU A 88 -1.33 8.97 7.13
C LEU A 88 -2.29 7.80 7.02
N ARG A 89 -1.86 6.68 6.40
CA ARG A 89 -2.65 5.45 6.35
C ARG A 89 -2.96 4.97 7.76
N ASP A 90 -1.93 4.79 8.58
CA ASP A 90 -2.05 4.15 9.89
C ASP A 90 -2.84 5.00 10.87
N GLN A 91 -2.73 6.31 10.81
CA GLN A 91 -3.31 7.19 11.83
C GLN A 91 -4.62 7.87 11.41
N SER A 92 -4.87 7.97 10.10
CA SER A 92 -5.94 8.83 9.59
C SER A 92 -6.91 8.19 8.62
N PHE A 93 -6.42 7.33 7.73
CA PHE A 93 -7.22 6.80 6.61
C PHE A 93 -7.70 5.37 6.81
N ALA A 94 -6.89 4.50 7.42
CA ALA A 94 -7.28 3.12 7.72
C ALA A 94 -7.75 2.95 9.17
N HIS A 95 -7.26 3.79 10.10
CA HIS A 95 -7.66 3.76 11.50
C HIS A 95 -8.10 5.15 12.00
N THR A 96 -8.79 5.16 13.13
CA THR A 96 -9.23 6.38 13.82
C THR A 96 -8.37 6.58 15.06
N ASP A 97 -7.15 7.07 14.86
CA ASP A 97 -6.24 7.30 15.99
C ASP A 97 -6.55 8.62 16.68
N HIS A 98 -6.79 8.53 17.99
CA HIS A 98 -7.14 9.66 18.84
C HIS A 98 -6.08 10.77 18.78
N ASP A 99 -4.80 10.39 18.87
CA ASP A 99 -3.68 11.33 18.97
C ASP A 99 -3.43 12.09 17.67
N PHE A 100 -3.77 11.49 16.53
CA PHE A 100 -3.67 12.17 15.24
C PHE A 100 -4.81 13.16 15.02
N ARG A 101 -6.04 12.75 15.35
CA ARG A 101 -7.23 13.61 15.18
C ARG A 101 -7.29 14.75 16.21
N LYS A 102 -6.53 14.64 17.31
CA LYS A 102 -6.44 15.65 18.38
C LYS A 102 -7.84 16.20 18.75
N PRO A 103 -8.80 15.34 19.13
CA PRO A 103 -10.17 15.79 19.37
C PRO A 103 -10.19 16.81 20.50
N GLN A 104 -10.79 17.98 20.22
CA GLN A 104 -10.92 19.06 21.19
C GLN A 104 -12.38 19.22 21.58
N ILE A 105 -12.69 19.05 22.86
CA ILE A 105 -14.05 19.18 23.39
C ILE A 105 -14.26 20.62 23.85
N ALA A 106 -15.28 21.28 23.31
CA ALA A 106 -15.75 22.59 23.75
C ALA A 106 -17.09 22.45 24.46
N ARG A 107 -17.20 22.96 25.68
CA ARG A 107 -18.46 22.99 26.43
C ARG A 107 -19.23 24.28 26.12
N TRP A 108 -20.45 24.15 25.63
CA TRP A 108 -21.35 25.26 25.32
C TRP A 108 -22.55 25.26 26.30
N PRO A 109 -22.62 26.21 27.24
CA PRO A 109 -23.75 26.29 28.16
C PRO A 109 -25.05 26.62 27.41
N ARG A 110 -26.17 26.01 27.82
CA ARG A 110 -27.50 26.30 27.26
C ARG A 110 -28.27 27.28 28.15
N LYS A 111 -29.05 28.17 27.52
CA LYS A 111 -29.98 29.06 28.23
C LYS A 111 -31.11 28.19 28.82
N GLY A 112 -31.30 28.23 30.14
CA GLY A 112 -32.25 27.36 30.86
C GLY A 112 -31.64 26.15 31.58
N GLY A 113 -30.31 26.03 31.58
CA GLY A 113 -29.59 24.94 32.27
C GLY A 113 -29.03 23.88 31.32
N GLY A 114 -28.00 23.16 31.77
CA GLY A 114 -27.30 22.13 30.98
C GLY A 114 -26.20 22.68 30.05
N ALA A 115 -25.61 21.79 29.25
CA ALA A 115 -24.57 22.11 28.27
C ALA A 115 -24.64 21.19 27.04
N THR A 116 -24.18 21.68 25.89
CA THR A 116 -23.83 20.88 24.71
C THR A 116 -22.32 20.79 24.63
N TYR A 117 -21.79 19.69 24.10
CA TYR A 117 -20.37 19.53 23.86
C TYR A 117 -20.12 19.48 22.36
N GLY A 118 -19.47 20.50 21.83
CA GLY A 118 -18.92 20.47 20.48
C GLY A 118 -17.59 19.72 20.48
N MET A 119 -17.27 19.05 19.38
CA MET A 119 -15.96 18.41 19.19
C MET A 119 -15.36 18.87 17.87
N GLY A 120 -14.14 19.41 17.93
CA GLY A 120 -13.32 19.71 16.77
C GLY A 120 -12.29 18.60 16.52
N PHE A 121 -11.86 18.44 15.27
CA PHE A 121 -10.84 17.47 14.86
C PHE A 121 -9.82 18.12 13.93
N ALA A 122 -8.58 17.64 13.98
CA ALA A 122 -7.59 17.93 12.97
C ALA A 122 -7.96 17.23 11.64
N ASN A 123 -7.91 17.99 10.55
CA ASN A 123 -8.12 17.47 9.21
C ASN A 123 -6.80 16.94 8.63
N PRO A 124 -6.84 15.85 7.85
CA PRO A 124 -5.68 15.40 7.10
C PRO A 124 -5.22 16.48 6.10
N PRO A 125 -3.92 16.56 5.79
CA PRO A 125 -3.34 17.62 4.95
C PRO A 125 -3.57 17.37 3.45
N TYR A 126 -4.83 17.16 3.03
CA TYR A 126 -5.17 16.75 1.66
C TYR A 126 -4.56 17.64 0.57
N GLN A 127 -4.62 18.96 0.75
CA GLN A 127 -4.14 19.94 -0.22
C GLN A 127 -2.62 19.87 -0.38
N SER A 128 -1.90 19.64 0.72
CA SER A 128 -0.45 19.45 0.69
C SER A 128 -0.08 18.17 -0.07
N LEU A 129 -0.87 17.11 0.08
CA LEU A 129 -0.65 15.85 -0.65
C LEU A 129 -0.99 15.99 -2.14
N LEU A 130 -2.10 16.66 -2.48
CA LEU A 130 -2.47 16.95 -3.87
C LEU A 130 -1.39 17.77 -4.58
N ALA A 131 -0.81 18.77 -3.91
CA ALA A 131 0.30 19.55 -4.45
C ALA A 131 1.56 18.70 -4.74
N ARG A 132 1.68 17.52 -4.11
CA ARG A 132 2.81 16.59 -4.23
C ARG A 132 2.45 15.34 -5.02
N LEU A 133 1.36 15.34 -5.77
CA LEU A 133 0.89 14.18 -6.53
C LEU A 133 1.96 13.61 -7.48
N ALA A 134 2.75 14.48 -8.11
CA ALA A 134 3.86 14.06 -8.97
C ALA A 134 4.97 13.31 -8.20
N GLU A 135 5.29 13.73 -6.98
CA GLU A 135 6.26 13.01 -6.12
C GLU A 135 5.71 11.64 -5.70
N ILE A 136 4.41 11.58 -5.33
CA ILE A 136 3.75 10.33 -4.97
C ILE A 136 3.74 9.36 -6.15
N ARG A 137 3.37 9.82 -7.35
CA ARG A 137 3.43 9.03 -8.57
C ARG A 137 4.84 8.50 -8.82
N GLN A 138 5.86 9.35 -8.71
CA GLN A 138 7.24 8.93 -8.93
C GLN A 138 7.67 7.85 -7.92
N LEU A 139 7.33 8.02 -6.65
CA LEU A 139 7.57 7.01 -5.62
C LEU A 139 6.88 5.68 -5.96
N THR A 140 5.61 5.70 -6.37
CA THR A 140 4.87 4.51 -6.79
C THR A 140 5.56 3.80 -7.96
N VAL A 141 5.98 4.54 -8.99
CA VAL A 141 6.68 3.99 -10.17
C VAL A 141 8.00 3.33 -9.78
N VAL A 142 8.81 3.96 -8.92
CA VAL A 142 10.10 3.40 -8.52
C VAL A 142 9.92 2.14 -7.67
N VAL A 143 8.98 2.15 -6.72
CA VAL A 143 8.65 0.97 -5.89
C VAL A 143 8.14 -0.18 -6.75
N GLU A 144 7.24 0.09 -7.69
CA GLU A 144 6.75 -0.91 -8.65
C GLU A 144 7.89 -1.53 -9.47
N ALA A 145 8.78 -0.69 -10.01
CA ALA A 145 9.91 -1.17 -10.80
C ALA A 145 10.80 -2.12 -9.99
N ALA A 146 11.03 -1.82 -8.71
CA ALA A 146 11.80 -2.65 -7.80
C ALA A 146 11.08 -3.96 -7.43
N ILE A 147 9.76 -3.93 -7.21
CA ILE A 147 8.92 -5.13 -6.99
C ILE A 147 9.04 -6.05 -8.22
N ASN A 148 8.85 -5.49 -9.41
CA ASN A 148 8.90 -6.22 -10.66
C ASN A 148 10.30 -6.76 -10.97
N ALA A 149 11.36 -6.06 -10.57
CA ALA A 149 12.72 -6.58 -10.67
C ALA A 149 12.93 -7.83 -9.78
N ARG A 150 12.40 -7.82 -8.55
CA ARG A 150 12.45 -9.00 -7.66
C ARG A 150 11.62 -10.17 -8.19
N ALA A 151 10.42 -9.89 -8.73
CA ALA A 151 9.58 -10.92 -9.33
C ALA A 151 10.27 -11.58 -10.54
N ARG A 152 10.88 -10.80 -11.43
CA ARG A 152 11.65 -11.31 -12.57
C ARG A 152 12.87 -12.13 -12.15
N ALA A 153 13.56 -11.74 -11.08
CA ALA A 153 14.68 -12.52 -10.56
C ALA A 153 14.23 -13.92 -10.10
N PHE A 154 13.08 -14.00 -9.42
CA PHE A 154 12.47 -15.27 -9.04
C PHE A 154 12.05 -16.09 -10.28
N GLU A 155 11.40 -15.47 -11.28
CA GLU A 155 11.01 -16.14 -12.53
C GLU A 155 12.23 -16.74 -13.28
N LEU A 156 13.35 -16.01 -13.32
CA LEU A 156 14.59 -16.49 -13.92
C LEU A 156 15.18 -17.67 -13.16
N GLU A 157 15.24 -17.60 -11.83
CA GLU A 157 15.71 -18.69 -10.98
C GLU A 157 14.82 -19.94 -11.13
N PHE A 158 13.50 -19.75 -11.13
CA PHE A 158 12.52 -20.82 -11.33
C PHE A 158 12.71 -21.51 -12.68
N ASN A 159 12.82 -20.76 -13.77
CA ASN A 159 12.99 -21.31 -15.11
C ASN A 159 14.33 -22.04 -15.29
N GLN A 160 15.38 -21.63 -14.57
CA GLN A 160 16.67 -22.33 -14.57
C GLN A 160 16.61 -23.67 -13.84
N LEU A 161 15.83 -23.76 -12.76
CA LEU A 161 15.69 -24.97 -11.95
C LEU A 161 14.67 -25.96 -12.54
N TYR A 162 13.65 -25.47 -13.24
CA TYR A 162 12.53 -26.26 -13.76
C TYR A 162 12.27 -25.97 -15.27
N PRO A 163 13.21 -26.29 -16.18
CA PRO A 163 13.09 -25.93 -17.59
C PRO A 163 11.96 -26.65 -18.34
N GLU A 164 11.57 -27.85 -17.90
CA GLU A 164 10.46 -28.60 -18.51
C GLU A 164 9.08 -28.03 -18.13
N GLU A 165 8.92 -27.52 -16.90
CA GLU A 165 7.68 -26.89 -16.43
C GLU A 165 7.43 -25.52 -17.08
N ALA A 166 8.49 -24.81 -17.48
CA ALA A 166 8.39 -23.56 -18.22
C ALA A 166 7.86 -23.74 -19.66
N ALA A 167 7.93 -24.96 -20.20
CA ALA A 167 7.50 -25.29 -21.56
C ALA A 167 6.03 -25.77 -21.64
N GLU A 168 5.42 -26.15 -20.52
CA GLU A 168 4.01 -26.55 -20.46
C GLU A 168 3.10 -25.37 -20.03
N GLN A 169 1.89 -25.31 -20.59
CA GLN A 169 0.87 -24.32 -20.18
C GLN A 169 0.62 -24.43 -18.66
N PRO A 170 0.33 -23.32 -17.95
CA PRO A 170 0.30 -23.30 -16.50
C PRO A 170 -0.68 -24.36 -15.98
N PRO A 171 -0.24 -25.32 -15.14
CA PRO A 171 -1.13 -26.29 -14.54
C PRO A 171 -2.12 -25.55 -13.62
N GLU A 172 -3.38 -26.01 -13.59
CA GLU A 172 -4.45 -25.43 -12.76
C GLU A 172 -4.13 -25.39 -11.25
N GLU A 173 -3.07 -26.05 -10.80
CA GLU A 173 -2.52 -25.86 -9.46
C GLU A 173 -1.06 -26.35 -9.45
N PHE A 174 -0.10 -25.46 -9.18
CA PHE A 174 1.28 -25.89 -8.89
C PHE A 174 1.28 -26.73 -7.62
N LYS A 175 1.45 -28.05 -7.77
CA LYS A 175 1.68 -28.98 -6.66
C LYS A 175 3.19 -29.19 -6.52
N PRO A 176 3.84 -28.63 -5.48
CA PRO A 176 5.27 -28.83 -5.29
C PRO A 176 5.57 -30.33 -5.07
N PRO A 177 6.72 -30.84 -5.53
CA PRO A 177 7.06 -32.26 -5.42
C PRO A 177 7.07 -32.72 -3.96
N GLY A 178 6.32 -33.81 -3.68
CA GLY A 178 6.16 -34.41 -2.35
C GLY A 178 4.73 -34.47 -1.79
N VAL A 179 3.70 -34.38 -2.65
CA VAL A 179 2.29 -34.64 -2.32
C VAL A 179 1.76 -35.74 -3.22
#